data_AF-A0A453L077-F1
#
_entry.id   AF-A0A453L077-F1
#
_cell.length_a   1.000
_cell.length_b   1.000
_cell.length_c   1.000
_cell.angle_alpha   90.00
_cell.angle_beta   90.00
_cell.angle_gamma   90.00
#
_symmetry.space_group_name_H-M   'P 1'
#
loop_
_entity.id
_entity.type
_entity.pdbx_description
1 polymer ?
#
loop_
_entity_poly.entity_id
_entity_poly.type
_entity_poly.pdbx_seq_one_letter_code
_entity_poly.pdbx_strand_id
1 'polypeptide(L)'
;MIFHKITKSEANMIRHTITFFLLLLLLSASPTDASQEDQLMRFIESTAKKRQADRVSNPDVTEGPDPWADASSFSHLPTRCPIPLASAKAADKITALPGQPPRVNFDQYAGYVTVNEEYGRELFYYFVEAPYEAASKPLILWLNGGPGCSSLGYGAMMELGPFRVNPDGKTLRRNKHAWNNLANVIFLESPTGVGFSYASNNSDNINKRGDQRTAEDTFVFLLNWLERFPEYKGRDFYIAGESYGGHYVPQLATVITFMSELHRTTFINLHGIFVGNPILDNYKNSEGNLEFLWSHGLISDEIWAGIRANCTFTPKDDGRWCSVLGQASHISGIYPRNIYDPRICLPSAREGYMAGYDPCMEYYVEAYLNTGEVQEALHARTNTNWLACPRTSVPFHYTPGPVSVVPTIRRLVERGLSIWVYSGDLDSTCSITSTRYSVKDLNLPVTTPWRAWYTPDFEVGGYVQQ
;
A
#
# COMPACT_ATOMS: atom_id res chain seq x y z
N MET A 1 -26.95 -84.69 2.97
CA MET A 1 -25.74 -84.16 2.31
C MET A 1 -25.31 -82.89 3.05
N ILE A 2 -24.29 -83.05 3.89
CA ILE A 2 -23.20 -82.12 4.22
C ILE A 2 -23.57 -80.71 4.74
N PHE A 3 -23.39 -80.58 6.06
CA PHE A 3 -23.10 -79.37 6.81
C PHE A 3 -21.86 -78.62 6.27
N HIS A 4 -21.92 -77.28 6.23
CA HIS A 4 -20.84 -76.51 6.83
C HIS A 4 -21.38 -75.31 7.60
N LYS A 5 -21.36 -75.46 8.93
CA LYS A 5 -21.40 -74.37 9.91
C LYS A 5 -20.11 -73.57 9.72
N ILE A 6 -20.22 -72.32 9.28
CA ILE A 6 -19.16 -71.34 9.55
C ILE A 6 -19.19 -71.11 11.06
N THR A 7 -18.18 -71.63 11.75
CA THR A 7 -18.10 -71.54 13.21
C THR A 7 -17.73 -70.11 13.62
N LYS A 8 -18.17 -69.67 14.80
CA LYS A 8 -17.77 -68.39 15.43
C LYS A 8 -16.24 -68.16 15.45
N SER A 9 -15.45 -69.23 15.29
CA SER A 9 -13.99 -69.20 15.14
C SER A 9 -13.53 -68.57 13.83
N GLU A 10 -14.21 -68.84 12.70
CA GLU A 10 -13.83 -68.30 11.38
C GLU A 10 -14.24 -66.83 11.23
N ALA A 11 -15.37 -66.42 11.80
CA ALA A 11 -15.77 -65.01 11.84
C ALA A 11 -14.84 -64.15 12.71
N ASN A 12 -14.33 -64.69 13.83
CA ASN A 12 -13.31 -64.03 14.64
C ASN A 12 -11.93 -64.05 14.00
N MET A 13 -11.57 -65.10 13.25
CA MET A 13 -10.32 -65.14 12.51
C MET A 13 -10.32 -64.13 11.35
N ILE A 14 -11.44 -63.95 10.65
CA ILE A 14 -11.60 -62.93 9.60
C ILE A 14 -11.61 -61.52 10.21
N ARG A 15 -12.27 -61.31 11.36
CA ARG A 15 -12.20 -60.03 12.09
C ARG A 15 -10.79 -59.72 12.57
N HIS A 16 -10.06 -60.68 13.12
CA HIS A 16 -8.68 -60.47 13.55
C HIS A 16 -7.73 -60.28 12.37
N THR A 17 -7.94 -60.97 11.24
CA THR A 17 -7.10 -60.79 10.04
C THR A 17 -7.37 -59.44 9.38
N ILE A 18 -8.63 -58.98 9.30
CA ILE A 18 -8.98 -57.63 8.79
C ILE A 18 -8.51 -56.54 9.75
N THR A 19 -8.61 -56.73 11.07
CA THR A 19 -8.11 -55.77 12.06
C THR A 19 -6.58 -55.72 12.06
N PHE A 20 -5.89 -56.85 11.87
CA PHE A 20 -4.43 -56.92 11.75
C PHE A 20 -3.93 -56.33 10.43
N PHE A 21 -4.66 -56.51 9.31
CA PHE A 21 -4.37 -55.84 8.04
C PHE A 21 -4.64 -54.33 8.08
N LEU A 22 -5.68 -53.87 8.79
CA LEU A 22 -5.94 -52.44 9.02
C LEU A 22 -4.88 -51.81 9.95
N LEU A 23 -4.41 -52.53 10.98
CA LEU A 23 -3.30 -52.10 11.83
C LEU A 23 -1.95 -52.13 11.08
N LEU A 24 -1.72 -53.08 10.18
CA LEU A 24 -0.55 -53.10 9.29
C LEU A 24 -0.62 -52.01 8.22
N LEU A 25 -1.82 -51.62 7.75
CA LEU A 25 -2.01 -50.46 6.86
C LEU A 25 -1.86 -49.12 7.60
N LEU A 26 -2.18 -49.08 8.90
CA LEU A 26 -1.89 -47.93 9.77
C LEU A 26 -0.42 -47.87 10.24
N LEU A 27 0.29 -49.00 10.25
CA LEU A 27 1.74 -49.08 10.54
C LEU A 27 2.63 -49.03 9.28
N SER A 28 2.06 -49.11 8.08
CA SER A 28 2.74 -48.90 6.78
C SER A 28 2.29 -47.63 6.08
N ALA A 29 1.33 -46.89 6.66
CA ALA A 29 1.23 -45.46 6.41
C ALA A 29 2.42 -44.79 7.10
N SER A 30 3.56 -44.75 6.40
CA SER A 30 4.59 -43.76 6.68
C SER A 30 3.90 -42.41 6.81
N PRO A 31 4.14 -41.62 7.88
CA PRO A 31 3.75 -40.23 7.87
C PRO A 31 4.66 -39.56 6.84
N THR A 32 4.28 -39.62 5.57
CA THR A 32 4.72 -38.65 4.58
C THR A 32 3.72 -37.50 4.55
N ASP A 33 3.21 -37.10 5.71
CA ASP A 33 3.06 -35.67 5.98
C ASP A 33 4.48 -35.14 6.18
N ALA A 34 5.14 -34.90 5.05
CA ALA A 34 6.39 -34.20 4.99
C ALA A 34 6.28 -32.95 5.87
N SER A 35 7.25 -32.78 6.77
CA SER A 35 7.31 -31.63 7.68
C SER A 35 7.15 -30.31 6.90
N GLN A 36 6.75 -29.21 7.56
CA GLN A 36 6.75 -27.90 6.91
C GLN A 36 8.12 -27.62 6.24
N GLU A 37 9.20 -28.07 6.86
CA GLU A 37 10.57 -28.04 6.32
C GLU A 37 10.71 -28.84 5.01
N ASP A 38 10.24 -30.09 4.95
CA ASP A 38 10.33 -30.93 3.74
C ASP A 38 9.47 -30.44 2.56
N GLN A 39 8.30 -29.86 2.86
CA GLN A 39 7.45 -29.23 1.85
C GLN A 39 8.10 -27.93 1.35
N LEU A 40 8.67 -27.17 2.28
CA LEU A 40 9.40 -25.96 1.99
C LEU A 40 10.65 -26.24 1.13
N MET A 41 11.45 -27.25 1.45
CA MET A 41 12.67 -27.58 0.71
C MET A 41 12.36 -27.97 -0.74
N ARG A 42 11.30 -28.75 -0.96
CA ARG A 42 10.83 -29.09 -2.33
C ARG A 42 10.35 -27.88 -3.10
N PHE A 43 9.66 -26.97 -2.43
CA PHE A 43 9.18 -25.74 -3.03
C PHE A 43 10.32 -24.76 -3.37
N ILE A 44 11.27 -24.59 -2.45
CA ILE A 44 12.52 -23.83 -2.61
C ILE A 44 13.28 -24.34 -3.83
N GLU A 45 13.44 -25.65 -3.99
CA GLU A 45 14.14 -26.26 -5.13
C GLU A 45 13.43 -26.01 -6.46
N SER A 46 12.09 -26.08 -6.49
CA SER A 46 11.32 -25.80 -7.71
C SER A 46 11.39 -24.33 -8.13
N THR A 47 11.35 -23.40 -7.17
CA THR A 47 11.40 -21.96 -7.43
C THR A 47 12.81 -21.49 -7.81
N ALA A 48 13.85 -22.09 -7.21
CA ALA A 48 15.24 -21.83 -7.56
C ALA A 48 15.54 -22.19 -9.03
N LYS A 49 15.03 -23.34 -9.51
CA LYS A 49 15.16 -23.74 -10.92
C LYS A 49 14.53 -22.73 -11.89
N LYS A 50 13.39 -22.15 -11.51
CA LYS A 50 12.68 -21.15 -12.32
C LYS A 50 13.42 -19.81 -12.37
N ARG A 51 13.94 -19.34 -11.22
CA ARG A 51 14.69 -18.07 -11.12
C ARG A 51 16.10 -18.14 -11.71
N GLN A 52 16.75 -19.30 -11.68
CA GLN A 52 18.04 -19.47 -12.35
C GLN A 52 17.90 -19.35 -13.88
N ALA A 53 16.75 -19.72 -14.45
CA ALA A 53 16.44 -19.45 -15.85
C ALA A 53 16.26 -17.95 -16.12
N ASP A 54 15.64 -17.20 -15.20
CA ASP A 54 15.46 -15.74 -15.33
C ASP A 54 16.75 -14.95 -15.10
N ARG A 55 17.62 -15.33 -14.16
CA ARG A 55 18.90 -14.63 -13.84
C ARG A 55 19.94 -14.72 -14.96
N VAL A 56 19.92 -15.77 -15.78
CA VAL A 56 20.81 -15.87 -16.96
C VAL A 56 20.53 -14.73 -17.97
N SER A 57 19.41 -14.03 -17.85
CA SER A 57 19.04 -12.92 -18.74
C SER A 57 19.52 -11.52 -18.30
N ASN A 58 20.01 -11.32 -17.07
CA ASN A 58 20.49 -9.99 -16.65
C ASN A 58 21.49 -10.04 -15.47
N PRO A 59 22.82 -10.03 -15.71
CA PRO A 59 23.80 -10.39 -14.69
C PRO A 59 24.42 -9.23 -13.90
N ASP A 60 24.01 -7.98 -14.09
CA ASP A 60 24.69 -6.84 -13.48
C ASP A 60 23.71 -5.78 -12.98
N VAL A 61 23.24 -5.91 -11.74
CA VAL A 61 22.56 -4.82 -11.01
C VAL A 61 23.61 -4.16 -10.14
N THR A 62 24.43 -3.32 -10.76
CA THR A 62 25.20 -2.32 -10.03
C THR A 62 24.22 -1.29 -9.46
N GLU A 63 24.35 -0.96 -8.17
CA GLU A 63 23.63 0.16 -7.57
C GLU A 63 24.00 1.44 -8.33
N GLY A 64 23.14 1.83 -9.27
CA GLY A 64 23.31 3.08 -10.02
C GLY A 64 23.32 4.29 -9.08
N PRO A 65 23.83 5.45 -9.54
CA PRO A 65 23.81 6.67 -8.75
C PRO A 65 22.37 6.97 -8.30
N ASP A 66 22.15 7.13 -6.99
CA ASP A 66 20.85 7.48 -6.41
C ASP A 66 20.43 8.87 -6.94
N PRO A 67 19.43 8.96 -7.85
CA PRO A 67 19.01 10.25 -8.40
C PRO A 67 18.39 11.15 -7.32
N TRP A 68 18.05 10.60 -6.15
CA TRP A 68 17.57 11.36 -5.01
C TRP A 68 18.70 11.92 -4.13
N ALA A 69 19.94 11.45 -4.34
CA ALA A 69 21.11 11.99 -3.66
C ALA A 69 21.53 13.35 -4.24
N ASP A 70 21.31 13.56 -5.54
CA ASP A 70 21.47 14.86 -6.19
C ASP A 70 20.15 15.33 -6.80
N ALA A 71 19.42 16.16 -6.05
CA ALA A 71 18.15 16.73 -6.50
C ALA A 71 18.31 17.73 -7.68
N SER A 72 19.54 18.05 -8.11
CA SER A 72 19.78 18.95 -9.25
C SER A 72 19.13 18.48 -10.56
N SER A 73 18.88 17.16 -10.69
CA SER A 73 18.16 16.58 -11.82
C SER A 73 16.75 17.16 -11.99
N PHE A 74 16.13 17.69 -10.93
CA PHE A 74 14.79 18.28 -10.96
C PHE A 74 14.77 19.76 -11.37
N SER A 75 15.93 20.39 -11.61
CA SER A 75 16.03 21.81 -11.97
C SER A 75 15.32 22.19 -13.29
N HIS A 76 14.99 21.20 -14.12
CA HIS A 76 14.23 21.38 -15.36
C HIS A 76 12.71 21.56 -15.14
N LEU A 77 12.21 21.29 -13.93
CA LEU A 77 10.79 21.38 -13.62
C LEU A 77 10.29 22.83 -13.67
N PRO A 78 9.03 23.04 -14.07
CA PRO A 78 8.46 24.39 -14.14
C PRO A 78 8.30 25.01 -12.75
N THR A 79 8.41 26.33 -12.68
CA THR A 79 8.17 27.13 -11.46
C THR A 79 6.84 27.87 -11.47
N ARG A 80 6.23 27.99 -12.64
CA ARG A 80 4.93 28.61 -12.88
C ARG A 80 4.24 27.86 -14.01
N CYS A 81 2.93 27.83 -13.94
CA CYS A 81 2.11 27.20 -14.95
C CYS A 81 1.29 28.25 -15.71
N PRO A 82 0.82 27.95 -16.94
CA PRO A 82 -0.17 28.77 -17.61
C PRO A 82 -1.40 28.92 -16.70
N ILE A 83 -1.91 30.15 -16.54
CA ILE A 83 -3.07 30.43 -15.70
C ILE A 83 -4.28 29.61 -16.22
N PRO A 84 -4.80 28.63 -15.47
CA PRO A 84 -6.05 27.97 -15.80
C PRO A 84 -7.19 28.98 -15.72
N LEU A 85 -8.18 28.90 -16.61
CA LEU A 85 -9.37 29.74 -16.48
C LEU A 85 -10.06 29.47 -15.14
N ALA A 86 -10.52 30.53 -14.46
CA ALA A 86 -11.30 30.45 -13.22
C ALA A 86 -12.55 29.55 -13.33
N SER A 87 -13.00 29.20 -14.55
CA SER A 87 -14.05 28.22 -14.81
C SER A 87 -13.68 26.77 -14.47
N ALA A 88 -12.40 26.46 -14.26
CA ALA A 88 -11.92 25.09 -14.05
C ALA A 88 -12.31 24.49 -12.68
N LYS A 89 -12.30 25.28 -11.59
CA LYS A 89 -12.75 24.79 -10.26
C LYS A 89 -14.24 24.49 -10.23
N ALA A 90 -15.05 25.38 -10.80
CA ALA A 90 -16.51 25.22 -10.79
C ALA A 90 -16.95 23.98 -11.59
N ALA A 91 -16.22 23.67 -12.68
CA ALA A 91 -16.45 22.46 -13.48
C ALA A 91 -16.18 21.17 -12.68
N ASP A 92 -15.21 21.17 -11.77
CA ASP A 92 -14.85 20.01 -10.96
C ASP A 92 -15.77 19.81 -9.75
N LYS A 93 -16.68 20.75 -9.45
CA LYS A 93 -17.52 20.67 -8.25
C LYS A 93 -18.50 19.51 -8.36
N ILE A 94 -18.53 18.67 -7.33
CA ILE A 94 -19.48 17.55 -7.23
C ILE A 94 -20.66 18.02 -6.39
N THR A 95 -21.87 17.93 -6.94
CA THR A 95 -23.10 18.32 -6.22
C THR A 95 -23.45 17.28 -5.15
N ALA A 96 -23.48 16.00 -5.54
CA ALA A 96 -23.62 14.86 -4.64
C ALA A 96 -23.14 13.60 -5.37
N LEU A 97 -22.48 12.70 -4.65
CA LEU A 97 -22.17 11.37 -5.18
C LEU A 97 -23.43 10.48 -5.15
N PRO A 98 -23.62 9.56 -6.10
CA PRO A 98 -24.71 8.59 -6.05
C PRO A 98 -24.70 7.79 -4.74
N GLY A 99 -25.86 7.65 -4.09
CA GLY A 99 -25.96 6.94 -2.82
C GLY A 99 -25.31 7.64 -1.61
N GLN A 100 -24.87 8.89 -1.77
CA GLN A 100 -24.35 9.71 -0.66
C GLN A 100 -25.45 10.06 0.36
N PRO A 101 -25.13 10.05 1.68
CA PRO A 101 -26.05 10.55 2.69
C PRO A 101 -26.47 12.02 2.42
N PRO A 102 -27.74 12.38 2.67
CA PRO A 102 -28.19 13.75 2.48
C PRO A 102 -27.53 14.69 3.50
N ARG A 103 -27.41 15.98 3.13
CA ARG A 103 -26.95 17.07 4.01
C ARG A 103 -25.50 16.93 4.52
N VAL A 104 -24.56 16.58 3.64
CA VAL A 104 -23.14 16.82 3.95
C VAL A 104 -22.84 18.31 3.95
N ASN A 105 -21.94 18.70 4.84
CA ASN A 105 -21.62 20.08 5.16
C ASN A 105 -20.20 20.48 4.73
N PHE A 106 -19.68 19.87 3.67
CA PHE A 106 -18.39 20.19 3.07
C PHE A 106 -18.54 20.20 1.55
N ASP A 107 -17.71 21.00 0.88
CA ASP A 107 -17.58 20.95 -0.57
C ASP A 107 -16.64 19.82 -0.97
N GLN A 108 -16.91 19.23 -2.14
CA GLN A 108 -16.08 18.18 -2.72
C GLN A 108 -15.95 18.38 -4.23
N TYR A 109 -14.79 18.03 -4.77
CA TYR A 109 -14.39 18.28 -6.14
C TYR A 109 -13.67 17.07 -6.71
N ALA A 110 -13.83 16.79 -7.99
CA ALA A 110 -13.02 15.81 -8.69
C ALA A 110 -12.86 16.19 -10.16
N GLY A 111 -11.79 15.67 -10.76
CA GLY A 111 -11.52 15.89 -12.16
C GLY A 111 -10.08 15.59 -12.50
N TYR A 112 -9.66 16.08 -13.66
CA TYR A 112 -8.34 15.85 -14.21
C TYR A 112 -7.49 17.11 -14.20
N VAL A 113 -6.21 16.93 -13.87
CA VAL A 113 -5.18 17.94 -14.05
C VAL A 113 -4.13 17.38 -14.99
N THR A 114 -3.94 18.05 -16.12
CA THR A 114 -2.89 17.73 -17.08
C THR A 114 -1.53 18.08 -16.49
N VAL A 115 -0.62 17.10 -16.46
CA VAL A 115 0.75 17.26 -15.95
C VAL A 115 1.78 17.24 -17.07
N ASN A 116 1.40 16.72 -18.24
CA ASN A 116 2.20 16.85 -19.46
C ASN A 116 1.31 16.78 -20.70
N GLU A 117 1.27 17.86 -21.48
CA GLU A 117 0.46 17.94 -22.70
C GLU A 117 1.03 17.08 -23.85
N GLU A 118 2.34 17.11 -24.05
CA GLU A 118 3.05 16.38 -25.12
C GLU A 118 2.74 14.87 -25.11
N TYR A 119 2.73 14.28 -23.91
CA TYR A 119 2.49 12.87 -23.69
C TYR A 119 1.06 12.56 -23.21
N GLY A 120 0.18 13.58 -23.17
CA GLY A 120 -1.22 13.46 -22.74
C GLY A 120 -1.38 12.86 -21.35
N ARG A 121 -0.50 13.21 -20.41
CA ARG A 121 -0.55 12.73 -19.01
C ARG A 121 -1.49 13.60 -18.20
N GLU A 122 -2.49 12.96 -17.59
CA GLU A 122 -3.49 13.60 -16.75
C GLU A 122 -3.69 12.78 -15.47
N LEU A 123 -3.56 13.44 -14.32
CA LEU A 123 -3.82 12.82 -13.03
C LEU A 123 -5.22 13.18 -12.56
N PHE A 124 -5.96 12.17 -12.15
CA PHE A 124 -7.27 12.29 -11.54
C PHE A 124 -7.13 12.54 -10.04
N TYR A 125 -7.93 13.45 -9.51
CA TYR A 125 -7.97 13.74 -8.08
C TYR A 125 -9.42 13.76 -7.57
N TYR A 126 -9.56 13.43 -6.28
CA TYR A 126 -10.76 13.72 -5.49
C TYR A 126 -10.35 14.57 -4.29
N PHE A 127 -10.96 15.73 -4.15
CA PHE A 127 -10.66 16.71 -3.12
C PHE A 127 -11.89 16.96 -2.25
N VAL A 128 -11.69 16.99 -0.94
CA VAL A 128 -12.75 17.27 0.04
C VAL A 128 -12.29 18.32 1.02
N GLU A 129 -13.15 19.32 1.24
CA GLU A 129 -12.89 20.35 2.23
C GLU A 129 -13.23 19.86 3.64
N ALA A 130 -12.72 20.58 4.63
CA ALA A 130 -13.14 20.39 6.00
C ALA A 130 -14.59 20.85 6.19
N PRO A 131 -15.43 20.12 6.95
CA PRO A 131 -16.82 20.47 7.18
C PRO A 131 -17.02 21.75 8.00
N TYR A 132 -15.97 22.19 8.71
CA TYR A 132 -15.98 23.38 9.53
C TYR A 132 -14.66 24.13 9.36
N GLU A 133 -14.75 25.44 9.15
CA GLU A 133 -13.59 26.34 9.02
C GLU A 133 -12.55 25.90 7.96
N ALA A 134 -12.99 25.33 6.82
CA ALA A 134 -12.11 24.88 5.74
C ALA A 134 -10.99 25.88 5.39
N ALA A 135 -11.33 27.17 5.36
CA ALA A 135 -10.42 28.28 5.08
C ALA A 135 -9.35 28.55 6.15
N SER A 136 -9.35 27.88 7.31
CA SER A 136 -8.28 27.95 8.33
C SER A 136 -7.49 26.64 8.43
N LYS A 137 -8.02 25.52 7.94
CA LYS A 137 -7.45 24.18 8.08
C LYS A 137 -6.32 23.91 7.06
N PRO A 138 -5.33 23.07 7.41
CA PRO A 138 -4.24 22.73 6.51
C PRO A 138 -4.72 21.94 5.28
N LEU A 139 -3.85 21.83 4.27
CA LEU A 139 -4.04 21.01 3.09
C LEU A 139 -3.17 19.75 3.19
N ILE A 140 -3.76 18.58 2.96
CA ILE A 140 -3.07 17.29 2.96
C ILE A 140 -3.22 16.65 1.59
N LEU A 141 -2.10 16.28 0.96
CA LEU A 141 -2.09 15.35 -0.16
C LEU A 141 -1.96 13.92 0.37
N TRP A 142 -2.86 13.03 -0.02
CA TRP A 142 -2.82 11.60 0.29
C TRP A 142 -2.43 10.76 -0.92
N LEU A 143 -1.44 9.88 -0.73
CA LEU A 143 -0.91 8.97 -1.74
C LEU A 143 -0.91 7.52 -1.22
N ASN A 144 -1.77 6.67 -1.76
CA ASN A 144 -1.63 5.21 -1.57
C ASN A 144 -0.41 4.68 -2.34
N GLY A 145 0.05 3.49 -1.95
CA GLY A 145 1.23 2.84 -2.49
C GLY A 145 0.96 1.90 -3.67
N GLY A 146 1.27 0.62 -3.49
CA GLY A 146 1.19 -0.43 -4.51
C GLY A 146 2.55 -1.01 -4.89
N PRO A 147 3.39 -0.32 -5.70
CA PRO A 147 3.14 0.90 -6.46
C PRO A 147 1.98 0.76 -7.46
N GLY A 148 1.26 1.85 -7.70
CA GLY A 148 0.17 1.89 -8.67
C GLY A 148 -1.22 1.55 -8.12
N CYS A 149 -1.47 1.77 -6.84
CA CYS A 149 -2.80 1.60 -6.24
C CYS A 149 -3.50 2.95 -6.05
N SER A 150 -4.83 2.96 -6.18
CA SER A 150 -5.63 4.18 -6.20
C SER A 150 -5.80 4.82 -4.82
N SER A 151 -5.50 6.12 -4.74
CA SER A 151 -5.79 6.96 -3.57
C SER A 151 -7.28 7.25 -3.38
N LEU A 152 -8.08 7.23 -4.45
CA LEU A 152 -9.53 7.35 -4.37
C LEU A 152 -10.13 6.06 -3.79
N GLY A 153 -9.73 4.91 -4.33
CA GLY A 153 -10.26 3.60 -3.94
C GLY A 153 -9.94 3.25 -2.49
N TYR A 154 -8.66 3.13 -2.17
CA TYR A 154 -8.24 2.77 -0.82
C TYR A 154 -8.37 3.97 0.13
N GLY A 155 -7.61 5.04 -0.12
CA GLY A 155 -7.58 6.21 0.77
C GLY A 155 -8.95 6.84 1.04
N ALA A 156 -9.64 7.27 -0.01
CA ALA A 156 -10.88 8.01 0.16
C ALA A 156 -12.06 7.11 0.56
N MET A 157 -12.23 5.97 -0.10
CA MET A 157 -13.44 5.14 0.03
C MET A 157 -13.31 4.01 1.07
N MET A 158 -12.09 3.61 1.45
CA MET A 158 -11.85 2.52 2.41
C MET A 158 -11.23 3.00 3.74
N GLU A 159 -10.41 4.06 3.74
CA GLU A 159 -9.51 4.34 4.86
C GLU A 159 -9.79 5.64 5.62
N LEU A 160 -9.69 6.81 5.01
CA LEU A 160 -9.67 8.09 5.75
C LEU A 160 -10.49 9.20 5.11
N GLY A 161 -11.06 8.96 3.94
CA GLY A 161 -12.00 9.89 3.32
C GLY A 161 -13.32 10.01 4.08
N PRO A 162 -14.18 10.94 3.64
CA PRO A 162 -15.41 11.31 4.33
C PRO A 162 -16.50 10.25 4.27
N PHE A 163 -16.36 9.28 3.36
CA PHE A 163 -17.34 8.24 3.12
C PHE A 163 -16.72 6.84 3.16
N ARG A 164 -17.59 5.84 3.35
CA ARG A 164 -17.33 4.43 3.10
C ARG A 164 -18.37 3.89 2.16
N VAL A 165 -17.94 3.04 1.22
CA VAL A 165 -18.88 2.28 0.39
C VAL A 165 -19.53 1.18 1.22
N ASN A 166 -20.84 1.05 1.11
CA ASN A 166 -21.59 0.01 1.81
C ASN A 166 -21.49 -1.34 1.08
N PRO A 167 -21.81 -2.46 1.75
CA PRO A 167 -21.75 -3.79 1.14
C PRO A 167 -22.60 -4.02 -0.12
N ASP A 168 -23.53 -3.11 -0.41
CA ASP A 168 -24.32 -3.13 -1.64
C ASP A 168 -23.54 -2.64 -2.88
N GLY A 169 -22.34 -2.08 -2.68
CA GLY A 169 -21.51 -1.49 -3.75
C GLY A 169 -22.16 -0.28 -4.44
N LYS A 170 -23.17 0.33 -3.82
CA LYS A 170 -24.03 1.35 -4.44
C LYS A 170 -24.27 2.57 -3.56
N THR A 171 -24.32 2.39 -2.25
CA THR A 171 -24.56 3.48 -1.30
C THR A 171 -23.33 3.79 -0.47
N LEU A 172 -23.28 5.02 0.03
CA LEU A 172 -22.22 5.52 0.88
C LEU A 172 -22.74 5.72 2.32
N ARG A 173 -21.86 5.52 3.30
CA ARG A 173 -22.07 5.94 4.70
C ARG A 173 -21.01 6.94 5.12
N ARG A 174 -21.34 7.86 6.02
CA ARG A 174 -20.38 8.84 6.54
C ARG A 174 -19.33 8.16 7.40
N ASN A 175 -18.06 8.53 7.20
CA ASN A 175 -16.97 8.15 8.08
C ASN A 175 -16.83 9.17 9.22
N LYS A 176 -17.16 8.77 10.45
CA LYS A 176 -17.02 9.61 11.64
C LYS A 176 -15.57 9.96 11.98
N HIS A 177 -14.60 9.17 11.51
CA HIS A 177 -13.17 9.34 11.77
C HIS A 177 -12.42 9.84 10.53
N ALA A 178 -13.11 10.49 9.60
CA ALA A 178 -12.50 11.02 8.40
C ALA A 178 -11.46 12.10 8.70
N TRP A 179 -10.34 12.08 7.98
CA TRP A 179 -9.28 13.07 8.15
C TRP A 179 -9.73 14.47 7.72
N ASN A 180 -10.72 14.57 6.84
CA ASN A 180 -11.25 15.88 6.47
C ASN A 180 -11.95 16.61 7.63
N ASN A 181 -12.21 15.94 8.76
CA ASN A 181 -12.64 16.64 9.98
C ASN A 181 -11.57 17.62 10.52
N LEU A 182 -10.30 17.45 10.17
CA LEU A 182 -9.18 18.25 10.66
C LEU A 182 -8.38 18.98 9.57
N ALA A 183 -8.58 18.61 8.30
CA ALA A 183 -7.84 19.16 7.16
C ALA A 183 -8.69 19.19 5.89
N ASN A 184 -8.21 19.89 4.87
CA ASN A 184 -8.69 19.72 3.50
C ASN A 184 -7.81 18.64 2.85
N VAL A 185 -8.41 17.64 2.20
CA VAL A 185 -7.67 16.43 1.78
C VAL A 185 -7.82 16.19 0.28
N ILE A 186 -6.68 16.09 -0.41
CA ILE A 186 -6.59 15.69 -1.82
C ILE A 186 -6.18 14.22 -1.88
N PHE A 187 -7.03 13.39 -2.47
CA PHE A 187 -6.72 12.01 -2.85
C PHE A 187 -6.29 12.00 -4.31
N LEU A 188 -5.01 11.77 -4.57
CA LEU A 188 -4.44 11.82 -5.92
C LEU A 188 -4.18 10.41 -6.45
N GLU A 189 -4.80 10.05 -7.57
CA GLU A 189 -4.49 8.80 -8.26
C GLU A 189 -3.18 8.98 -9.06
N SER A 190 -2.08 8.43 -8.56
CA SER A 190 -0.75 8.57 -9.13
C SER A 190 0.00 7.25 -9.03
N PRO A 191 0.84 6.87 -10.01
CA PRO A 191 1.14 7.55 -11.28
C PRO A 191 0.03 7.42 -12.33
N THR A 192 0.30 7.88 -13.56
CA THR A 192 -0.58 7.66 -14.70
C THR A 192 -0.90 6.18 -14.94
N GLY A 193 -2.14 5.90 -15.32
CA GLY A 193 -2.68 4.54 -15.46
C GLY A 193 -3.29 3.96 -14.19
N VAL A 194 -3.16 4.63 -13.03
CA VAL A 194 -3.81 4.23 -11.77
C VAL A 194 -5.23 4.77 -11.72
N GLY A 195 -6.20 3.89 -11.45
CA GLY A 195 -7.61 4.27 -11.34
C GLY A 195 -8.11 4.98 -12.60
N PHE A 196 -8.54 6.23 -12.45
CA PHE A 196 -8.98 7.08 -13.56
C PHE A 196 -7.84 7.85 -14.23
N SER A 197 -6.67 7.99 -13.58
CA SER A 197 -5.52 8.70 -14.14
C SER A 197 -5.05 8.07 -15.44
N TYR A 198 -4.74 8.91 -16.42
CA TYR A 198 -4.54 8.49 -17.80
C TYR A 198 -3.26 9.05 -18.39
N ALA A 199 -2.72 8.31 -19.36
CA ALA A 199 -1.70 8.79 -20.25
C ALA A 199 -1.90 8.19 -21.64
N SER A 200 -1.50 8.93 -22.69
CA SER A 200 -1.50 8.40 -24.05
C SER A 200 -0.64 7.15 -24.16
N ASN A 201 -1.07 6.17 -24.95
CA ASN A 201 -0.38 4.91 -25.15
C ASN A 201 0.87 5.09 -26.05
N ASN A 202 1.99 5.53 -25.46
CA ASN A 202 3.27 5.72 -26.14
C ASN A 202 4.44 5.17 -25.30
N SER A 203 5.59 4.97 -25.94
CA SER A 203 6.77 4.36 -25.31
C SER A 203 7.34 5.18 -24.14
N ASP A 204 7.19 6.50 -24.13
CA ASP A 204 7.63 7.35 -23.00
C ASP A 204 6.83 7.01 -21.74
N ASN A 205 5.50 7.02 -21.86
CA ASN A 205 4.58 6.73 -20.76
C ASN A 205 4.67 5.28 -20.26
N ILE A 206 4.98 4.33 -21.15
CA ILE A 206 5.09 2.90 -20.80
C ILE A 206 6.45 2.57 -20.19
N ASN A 207 7.54 3.04 -20.81
CA ASN A 207 8.89 2.60 -20.46
C ASN A 207 9.56 3.48 -19.39
N LYS A 208 9.09 4.71 -19.17
CA LYS A 208 9.67 5.65 -18.20
C LYS A 208 8.79 5.90 -16.96
N ARG A 209 7.76 5.09 -16.75
CA ARG A 209 6.98 5.13 -15.51
C ARG A 209 7.84 4.64 -14.35
N GLY A 210 7.89 5.40 -13.26
CA GLY A 210 8.72 5.08 -12.09
C GLY A 210 8.68 6.17 -11.03
N ASP A 211 9.42 6.00 -9.94
CA ASP A 211 9.43 6.91 -8.78
C ASP A 211 9.73 8.35 -9.19
N GLN A 212 10.80 8.55 -9.98
CA GLN A 212 11.21 9.88 -10.45
C GLN A 212 10.08 10.57 -11.23
N ARG A 213 9.52 9.90 -12.24
CA ARG A 213 8.40 10.42 -13.02
C ARG A 213 7.18 10.71 -12.14
N THR A 214 6.90 9.82 -11.19
CA THR A 214 5.76 9.96 -10.26
C THR A 214 5.90 11.24 -9.43
N ALA A 215 7.08 11.54 -8.90
CA ALA A 215 7.33 12.76 -8.15
C ALA A 215 7.30 14.02 -9.02
N GLU A 216 7.89 13.98 -10.23
CA GLU A 216 7.85 15.09 -11.19
C GLU A 216 6.41 15.44 -11.60
N ASP A 217 5.64 14.44 -12.03
CA ASP A 217 4.24 14.62 -12.44
C ASP A 217 3.37 15.08 -11.26
N THR A 218 3.61 14.57 -10.05
CA THR A 218 2.87 15.00 -8.84
C THR A 218 3.23 16.43 -8.42
N PHE A 219 4.48 16.85 -8.58
CA PHE A 219 4.89 18.24 -8.35
C PHE A 219 4.19 19.19 -9.32
N VAL A 220 4.18 18.85 -10.62
CA VAL A 220 3.47 19.65 -11.65
C VAL A 220 1.96 19.65 -11.39
N PHE A 221 1.39 18.52 -10.98
CA PHE A 221 0.00 18.46 -10.53
C PHE A 221 -0.31 19.49 -9.45
N LEU A 222 0.51 19.56 -8.39
CA LEU A 222 0.28 20.50 -7.29
C LEU A 222 0.36 21.95 -7.75
N LEU A 223 1.30 22.31 -8.63
CA LEU A 223 1.38 23.65 -9.19
C LEU A 223 0.11 24.00 -9.98
N ASN A 224 -0.32 23.12 -10.90
CA ASN A 224 -1.52 23.32 -11.70
C ASN A 224 -2.81 23.34 -10.85
N TRP A 225 -2.87 22.49 -9.84
CA TRP A 225 -4.00 22.41 -8.93
C TRP A 225 -4.12 23.67 -8.06
N LEU A 226 -3.00 24.21 -7.56
CA LEU A 226 -2.99 25.47 -6.79
C LEU A 226 -3.39 26.68 -7.64
N GLU A 227 -3.15 26.67 -8.95
CA GLU A 227 -3.70 27.70 -9.84
C GLU A 227 -5.22 27.55 -10.02
N ARG A 228 -5.75 26.33 -10.00
CA ARG A 228 -7.21 26.05 -10.03
C ARG A 228 -7.90 26.38 -8.70
N PHE A 229 -7.20 26.19 -7.58
CA PHE A 229 -7.66 26.44 -6.21
C PHE A 229 -6.79 27.50 -5.51
N PRO A 230 -6.79 28.76 -5.97
CA PRO A 230 -5.84 29.78 -5.53
C PRO A 230 -5.95 30.14 -4.04
N GLU A 231 -7.10 29.91 -3.40
CA GLU A 231 -7.32 30.12 -1.97
C GLU A 231 -6.52 29.17 -1.06
N TYR A 232 -5.90 28.14 -1.63
CA TYR A 232 -4.99 27.22 -0.95
C TYR A 232 -3.51 27.58 -1.17
N LYS A 233 -3.18 28.59 -1.98
CA LYS A 233 -1.80 29.07 -2.11
C LYS A 233 -1.28 29.61 -0.78
N GLY A 234 -0.09 29.17 -0.38
CA GLY A 234 0.52 29.51 0.91
C GLY A 234 -0.07 28.79 2.12
N ARG A 235 -1.10 27.94 1.93
CA ARG A 235 -1.68 27.12 3.00
C ARG A 235 -0.63 26.16 3.56
N ASP A 236 -0.65 25.94 4.87
CA ASP A 236 0.13 24.87 5.49
C ASP A 236 -0.16 23.54 4.79
N PHE A 237 0.88 22.96 4.20
CA PHE A 237 0.76 21.79 3.35
C PHE A 237 1.51 20.61 3.95
N TYR A 238 0.89 19.44 3.87
CA TYR A 238 1.48 18.18 4.28
C TYR A 238 1.27 17.12 3.21
N ILE A 239 2.20 16.18 3.14
CA ILE A 239 2.07 15.00 2.28
C ILE A 239 1.95 13.78 3.18
N ALA A 240 0.91 12.99 2.96
CA ALA A 240 0.65 11.75 3.65
C ALA A 240 0.57 10.59 2.66
N GLY A 241 0.91 9.39 3.11
CA GLY A 241 0.74 8.20 2.29
C GLY A 241 0.97 6.91 3.07
N GLU A 242 0.75 5.78 2.41
CA GLU A 242 0.93 4.46 3.03
C GLU A 242 1.65 3.45 2.14
N SER A 243 2.20 2.39 2.74
CA SER A 243 2.86 1.30 2.02
C SER A 243 4.01 1.83 1.14
N TYR A 244 3.97 1.61 -0.19
CA TYR A 244 4.93 2.20 -1.13
C TYR A 244 4.88 3.74 -1.19
N GLY A 245 3.86 4.37 -0.60
CA GLY A 245 3.84 5.78 -0.25
C GLY A 245 5.06 6.21 0.59
N GLY A 246 5.71 5.27 1.28
CA GLY A 246 7.02 5.48 1.91
C GLY A 246 8.13 5.89 0.94
N HIS A 247 8.04 5.53 -0.34
CA HIS A 247 8.91 6.09 -1.37
C HIS A 247 8.35 7.42 -1.88
N TYR A 248 7.08 7.45 -2.30
CA TYR A 248 6.48 8.61 -2.96
C TYR A 248 6.54 9.88 -2.12
N VAL A 249 6.23 9.78 -0.83
CA VAL A 249 6.06 10.92 0.06
C VAL A 249 7.39 11.65 0.32
N PRO A 250 8.47 11.00 0.79
CA PRO A 250 9.77 11.66 0.95
C PRO A 250 10.38 12.13 -0.37
N GLN A 251 10.15 11.40 -1.46
CA GLN A 251 10.64 11.78 -2.78
C GLN A 251 9.99 13.06 -3.28
N LEU A 252 8.66 13.18 -3.20
CA LEU A 252 7.94 14.41 -3.53
C LEU A 252 8.36 15.58 -2.62
N ALA A 253 8.51 15.33 -1.31
CA ALA A 253 9.00 16.34 -0.38
C ALA A 253 10.40 16.87 -0.76
N THR A 254 11.27 15.99 -1.27
CA THR A 254 12.59 16.35 -1.78
C THR A 254 12.47 17.28 -2.99
N VAL A 255 11.61 16.96 -3.96
CA VAL A 255 11.39 17.82 -5.15
C VAL A 255 10.88 19.21 -4.73
N ILE A 256 9.86 19.27 -3.87
CA ILE A 256 9.26 20.55 -3.42
C ILE A 256 10.31 21.42 -2.70
N THR A 257 11.06 20.82 -1.78
CA THR A 257 12.07 21.52 -0.99
C THR A 257 13.20 22.03 -1.88
N PHE A 258 13.71 21.17 -2.76
CA PHE A 258 14.78 21.52 -3.70
C PHE A 258 14.35 22.66 -4.64
N MET A 259 13.17 22.57 -5.26
CA MET A 259 12.69 23.62 -6.17
C MET A 259 12.53 24.96 -5.44
N SER A 260 12.05 24.94 -4.20
CA SER A 260 11.89 26.16 -3.39
C SER A 260 13.25 26.79 -3.04
N GLU A 261 14.26 25.97 -2.70
CA GLU A 261 15.64 26.41 -2.45
C GLU A 261 16.28 27.00 -3.71
N LEU A 262 16.19 26.28 -4.84
CA LEU A 262 16.80 26.65 -6.13
C LEU A 262 16.33 28.03 -6.61
N HIS A 263 15.02 28.30 -6.49
CA HIS A 263 14.42 29.54 -6.97
C HIS A 263 14.18 30.59 -5.88
N ARG A 264 14.60 30.33 -4.63
CA ARG A 264 14.41 31.21 -3.47
C ARG A 264 12.96 31.70 -3.33
N THR A 265 12.01 30.81 -3.62
CA THR A 265 10.59 31.11 -3.69
C THR A 265 9.81 29.94 -3.10
N THR A 266 8.87 30.21 -2.20
CA THR A 266 7.99 29.16 -1.65
C THR A 266 6.83 28.91 -2.61
N PHE A 267 6.92 27.84 -3.39
CA PHE A 267 5.82 27.43 -4.28
C PHE A 267 4.70 26.74 -3.51
N ILE A 268 5.09 25.85 -2.59
CA ILE A 268 4.21 25.03 -1.77
C ILE A 268 4.75 25.11 -0.34
N ASN A 269 3.91 25.52 0.62
CA ASN A 269 4.31 25.74 2.01
C ASN A 269 4.33 24.40 2.79
N LEU A 270 5.28 23.53 2.44
CA LEU A 270 5.42 22.18 2.99
C LEU A 270 5.96 22.23 4.43
N HIS A 271 5.17 21.75 5.40
CA HIS A 271 5.55 21.71 6.82
C HIS A 271 5.96 20.32 7.31
N GLY A 272 5.42 19.26 6.71
CA GLY A 272 5.75 17.92 7.14
C GLY A 272 5.18 16.82 6.29
N ILE A 273 5.60 15.60 6.61
CA ILE A 273 5.13 14.38 5.97
C ILE A 273 4.69 13.32 6.97
N PHE A 274 3.71 12.51 6.56
CA PHE A 274 3.18 11.39 7.33
C PHE A 274 3.27 10.12 6.50
N VAL A 275 3.79 9.04 7.07
CA VAL A 275 3.84 7.76 6.34
C VAL A 275 3.40 6.61 7.21
N GLY A 276 2.31 5.96 6.77
CA GLY A 276 1.68 4.82 7.43
C GLY A 276 2.16 3.49 6.87
N ASN A 277 2.50 2.53 7.73
CA ASN A 277 2.93 1.18 7.34
C ASN A 277 3.89 1.20 6.14
N PRO A 278 5.03 1.91 6.22
CA PRO A 278 5.80 2.25 5.02
C PRO A 278 6.76 1.17 4.57
N ILE A 279 7.02 1.15 3.26
CA ILE A 279 8.26 0.61 2.70
C ILE A 279 9.29 1.75 2.70
N LEU A 280 10.32 1.63 3.52
CA LEU A 280 11.40 2.62 3.63
C LEU A 280 12.75 2.08 3.14
N ASP A 281 12.95 0.77 3.29
CA ASP A 281 14.13 0.07 2.84
C ASP A 281 13.76 -1.37 2.51
N ASN A 282 13.93 -1.78 1.25
CA ASN A 282 13.47 -3.09 0.79
C ASN A 282 14.08 -4.27 1.59
N TYR A 283 15.34 -4.13 2.04
CA TYR A 283 16.00 -5.19 2.80
C TYR A 283 15.56 -5.21 4.25
N LYS A 284 15.40 -4.05 4.89
CA LYS A 284 14.85 -3.97 6.26
C LYS A 284 13.37 -4.34 6.33
N ASN A 285 12.60 -3.99 5.29
CA ASN A 285 11.24 -4.46 5.11
C ASN A 285 11.19 -5.97 4.99
N SER A 286 12.07 -6.57 4.17
CA SER A 286 12.18 -8.02 4.09
C SER A 286 12.53 -8.64 5.45
N GLU A 287 13.62 -8.22 6.10
CA GLU A 287 14.06 -8.74 7.41
C GLU A 287 12.96 -8.63 8.48
N GLY A 288 12.42 -7.43 8.66
CA GLY A 288 11.44 -7.14 9.69
C GLY A 288 10.13 -7.90 9.49
N ASN A 289 9.68 -8.09 8.25
CA ASN A 289 8.47 -8.87 7.97
C ASN A 289 8.65 -10.35 8.33
N LEU A 290 9.81 -10.95 8.06
CA LEU A 290 10.06 -12.35 8.44
C LEU A 290 10.10 -12.52 9.95
N GLU A 291 10.77 -11.60 10.65
CA GLU A 291 10.82 -11.61 12.11
C GLU A 291 9.45 -11.34 12.75
N PHE A 292 8.66 -10.46 12.16
CA PHE A 292 7.29 -10.21 12.59
C PHE A 292 6.45 -11.49 12.53
N LEU A 293 6.47 -12.20 11.40
CA LEU A 293 5.74 -13.46 11.26
C LEU A 293 6.23 -14.53 12.27
N TRP A 294 7.53 -14.66 12.49
CA TRP A 294 8.09 -15.57 13.50
C TRP A 294 7.64 -15.22 14.91
N SER A 295 7.81 -13.96 15.31
CA SER A 295 7.41 -13.49 16.65
C SER A 295 5.90 -13.60 16.93
N HIS A 296 5.08 -13.69 15.89
CA HIS A 296 3.63 -13.90 16.00
C HIS A 296 3.22 -15.38 15.82
N GLY A 297 4.18 -16.31 15.82
CA GLY A 297 3.93 -17.75 15.78
C GLY A 297 3.46 -18.27 14.42
N LEU A 298 3.63 -17.49 13.35
CA LEU A 298 3.25 -17.86 11.99
C LEU A 298 4.35 -18.64 11.26
N ILE A 299 5.56 -18.68 11.84
CA ILE A 299 6.74 -19.39 11.35
C ILE A 299 7.40 -20.11 12.52
N SER A 300 7.84 -21.35 12.31
CA SER A 300 8.51 -22.15 13.34
C SER A 300 9.94 -21.69 13.62
N ASP A 301 10.48 -22.09 14.79
CA ASP A 301 11.84 -21.75 15.20
C ASP A 301 12.90 -22.35 14.25
N GLU A 302 12.65 -23.52 13.66
CA GLU A 302 13.54 -24.17 12.70
C GLU A 302 13.65 -23.36 11.40
N ILE A 303 12.52 -22.86 10.90
CA ILE A 303 12.49 -22.01 9.71
C ILE A 303 13.21 -20.69 9.99
N TRP A 304 12.96 -20.08 11.16
CA TRP A 304 13.63 -18.85 11.56
C TRP A 304 15.15 -19.03 11.71
N ALA A 305 15.59 -20.13 12.33
CA ALA A 305 17.01 -20.47 12.43
C ALA A 305 17.64 -20.64 11.03
N GLY A 306 16.94 -21.31 10.11
CA GLY A 306 17.35 -21.44 8.71
C GLY A 306 17.48 -20.08 8.01
N ILE A 307 16.52 -19.18 8.20
CA ILE A 307 16.58 -17.80 7.67
C ILE A 307 17.80 -17.07 8.23
N ARG A 308 18.00 -17.07 9.55
CA ARG A 308 19.14 -16.38 10.19
C ARG A 308 20.50 -16.94 9.78
N ALA A 309 20.57 -18.22 9.41
CA ALA A 309 21.81 -18.85 8.94
C ALA A 309 22.12 -18.55 7.45
N ASN A 310 21.11 -18.27 6.63
CA ASN A 310 21.26 -18.20 5.16
C ASN A 310 20.91 -16.85 4.53
N CYS A 311 20.25 -15.94 5.26
CA CYS A 311 19.89 -14.60 4.79
C CYS A 311 20.76 -13.53 5.41
N THR A 312 21.41 -12.73 4.57
CA THR A 312 22.16 -11.55 5.02
C THR A 312 21.32 -10.27 4.99
N PHE A 313 20.16 -10.31 4.34
CA PHE A 313 19.31 -9.17 4.00
C PHE A 313 20.12 -8.07 3.30
N THR A 314 20.84 -8.47 2.26
CA THR A 314 21.64 -7.58 1.40
C THR A 314 21.44 -7.92 -0.07
N PRO A 315 21.91 -7.09 -1.02
CA PRO A 315 21.84 -7.41 -2.46
C PRO A 315 22.50 -8.73 -2.85
N LYS A 316 23.38 -9.28 -2.00
CA LYS A 316 24.12 -10.51 -2.25
C LYS A 316 23.31 -11.77 -2.01
N ASP A 317 22.13 -11.68 -1.39
CA ASP A 317 21.29 -12.85 -1.14
C ASP A 317 20.77 -13.43 -2.46
N ASP A 318 20.82 -14.75 -2.59
CA ASP A 318 20.30 -15.47 -3.74
C ASP A 318 18.76 -15.53 -3.78
N GLY A 319 18.12 -14.95 -2.75
CA GLY A 319 16.67 -14.88 -2.58
C GLY A 319 16.04 -16.25 -2.32
N ARG A 320 16.82 -17.31 -2.08
CA ARG A 320 16.31 -18.67 -1.96
C ARG A 320 15.62 -18.91 -0.62
N TRP A 321 16.26 -18.51 0.48
CA TRP A 321 15.70 -18.56 1.83
C TRP A 321 14.87 -17.32 2.17
N CYS A 322 15.28 -16.15 1.67
CA CYS A 322 14.70 -14.88 2.06
C CYS A 322 13.39 -14.55 1.32
N SER A 323 13.08 -15.26 0.22
CA SER A 323 11.83 -15.12 -0.54
C SER A 323 10.74 -16.12 -0.16
N VAL A 324 11.07 -17.09 0.70
CA VAL A 324 10.18 -18.20 1.08
C VAL A 324 8.87 -17.71 1.68
N LEU A 325 8.90 -16.62 2.45
CA LEU A 325 7.76 -16.20 3.24
C LEU A 325 6.73 -15.35 2.49
N GLY A 326 7.14 -14.64 1.43
CA GLY A 326 6.19 -14.08 0.47
C GLY A 326 5.35 -15.18 -0.18
N GLN A 327 5.90 -16.39 -0.31
CA GLN A 327 5.16 -17.55 -0.79
C GLN A 327 4.43 -18.29 0.34
N ALA A 328 4.98 -18.36 1.56
CA ALA A 328 4.33 -18.97 2.72
C ALA A 328 3.07 -18.22 3.18
N SER A 329 3.05 -16.88 3.14
CA SER A 329 1.86 -16.06 3.45
C SER A 329 0.70 -16.30 2.47
N HIS A 330 1.02 -16.55 1.19
CA HIS A 330 0.03 -16.97 0.20
C HIS A 330 -0.49 -18.39 0.43
N ILE A 331 0.34 -19.28 0.99
CA ILE A 331 0.02 -20.70 1.22
C ILE A 331 -0.73 -20.91 2.56
N SER A 332 -0.49 -20.09 3.59
CA SER A 332 -1.01 -20.29 4.96
C SER A 332 -2.41 -19.75 5.22
N GLY A 333 -3.12 -19.23 4.21
CA GLY A 333 -4.50 -18.75 4.40
C GLY A 333 -4.62 -17.43 5.19
N ILE A 334 -3.50 -16.76 5.49
CA ILE A 334 -3.45 -15.52 6.28
C ILE A 334 -3.71 -14.30 5.37
N TYR A 335 -4.38 -13.28 5.91
CA TYR A 335 -4.53 -12.00 5.25
C TYR A 335 -3.32 -11.09 5.55
N PRO A 336 -2.48 -10.74 4.56
CA PRO A 336 -1.18 -10.14 4.87
C PRO A 336 -1.24 -8.71 5.43
N ARG A 337 -2.36 -7.99 5.19
CA ARG A 337 -2.60 -6.63 5.71
C ARG A 337 -3.12 -6.61 7.15
N ASN A 338 -3.58 -7.74 7.66
CA ASN A 338 -3.93 -7.95 9.06
C ASN A 338 -3.92 -9.45 9.36
N ILE A 339 -2.90 -9.93 10.06
CA ILE A 339 -2.69 -11.36 10.29
C ILE A 339 -3.80 -12.06 11.09
N TYR A 340 -4.66 -11.28 11.76
CA TYR A 340 -5.78 -11.78 12.57
C TYR A 340 -7.12 -11.71 11.85
N ASP A 341 -7.19 -11.10 10.66
CA ASP A 341 -8.43 -10.99 9.90
C ASP A 341 -8.66 -12.20 8.99
N PRO A 342 -9.94 -12.55 8.74
CA PRO A 342 -10.28 -13.59 7.78
C PRO A 342 -9.86 -13.18 6.36
N ARG A 343 -9.04 -14.01 5.71
CA ARG A 343 -8.59 -13.79 4.33
C ARG A 343 -9.72 -13.81 3.30
N ILE A 344 -10.77 -14.57 3.56
CA ILE A 344 -11.82 -14.81 2.57
C ILE A 344 -12.95 -13.82 2.81
N CYS A 345 -13.25 -13.04 1.78
CA CYS A 345 -14.54 -12.38 1.65
C CYS A 345 -15.63 -13.47 1.55
N LEU A 346 -16.15 -13.91 2.69
CA LEU A 346 -17.25 -14.85 2.75
C LEU A 346 -18.56 -14.04 2.76
N PRO A 347 -19.52 -14.31 1.86
CA PRO A 347 -20.81 -13.62 1.84
C PRO A 347 -21.59 -13.67 3.16
N SER A 348 -21.24 -14.61 4.03
CA SER A 348 -21.82 -14.83 5.37
C SER A 348 -21.02 -14.23 6.53
N ALA A 349 -19.77 -13.80 6.34
CA ALA A 349 -18.94 -13.23 7.39
C ALA A 349 -19.22 -11.73 7.48
N ARG A 350 -20.26 -11.35 8.24
CA ARG A 350 -20.70 -9.96 8.36
C ARG A 350 -19.84 -9.10 9.30
N GLU A 351 -18.96 -9.70 10.08
CA GLU A 351 -18.06 -9.01 11.00
C GLU A 351 -16.72 -9.75 11.04
N GLY A 352 -15.63 -9.06 10.71
CA GLY A 352 -14.27 -9.55 10.97
C GLY A 352 -14.05 -9.73 12.48
N TYR A 353 -12.96 -10.41 12.85
CA TYR A 353 -12.63 -10.62 14.27
C TYR A 353 -12.38 -9.29 15.00
N MET A 354 -12.03 -8.24 14.26
CA MET A 354 -11.96 -6.86 14.74
C MET A 354 -13.12 -6.00 14.21
N ALA A 355 -13.71 -5.22 15.12
CA ALA A 355 -14.74 -4.26 14.77
C ALA A 355 -14.18 -3.20 13.78
N GLY A 356 -14.80 -3.11 12.60
CA GLY A 356 -14.55 -2.03 11.64
C GLY A 356 -13.71 -2.38 10.42
N TYR A 357 -13.12 -3.58 10.34
CA TYR A 357 -12.47 -4.06 9.12
C TYR A 357 -13.36 -5.05 8.36
N ASP A 358 -13.51 -4.82 7.05
CA ASP A 358 -14.31 -5.65 6.15
C ASP A 358 -13.43 -6.11 4.97
N PRO A 359 -13.05 -7.40 4.91
CA PRO A 359 -12.16 -7.89 3.85
C PRO A 359 -12.81 -7.84 2.46
N CYS A 360 -14.13 -7.67 2.37
CA CYS A 360 -14.86 -7.53 1.11
C CYS A 360 -14.93 -6.09 0.59
N MET A 361 -14.49 -5.10 1.37
CA MET A 361 -14.72 -3.68 1.07
C MET A 361 -14.15 -3.24 -0.29
N GLU A 362 -13.06 -3.87 -0.73
CA GLU A 362 -12.43 -3.62 -2.04
C GLU A 362 -13.39 -3.95 -3.20
N TYR A 363 -14.14 -5.05 -3.12
CA TYR A 363 -15.13 -5.42 -4.14
C TYR A 363 -16.28 -4.42 -4.23
N TYR A 364 -16.72 -3.89 -3.08
CA TYR A 364 -17.80 -2.91 -3.04
C TYR A 364 -17.36 -1.59 -3.66
N VAL A 365 -16.13 -1.17 -3.37
CA VAL A 365 -15.54 0.05 -3.93
C VAL A 365 -15.35 -0.08 -5.44
N GLU A 366 -14.84 -1.21 -5.91
CA GLU A 366 -14.69 -1.46 -7.34
C GLU A 366 -16.04 -1.47 -8.06
N ALA A 367 -17.08 -2.09 -7.47
CA ALA A 367 -18.44 -2.05 -8.02
C ALA A 367 -19.01 -0.62 -8.06
N TYR A 368 -18.78 0.17 -7.01
CA TYR A 368 -19.26 1.53 -6.91
C TYR A 368 -18.59 2.47 -7.94
N LEU A 369 -17.27 2.47 -8.00
CA LEU A 369 -16.49 3.35 -8.89
C LEU A 369 -16.61 2.97 -10.38
N ASN A 370 -17.05 1.75 -10.69
CA ASN A 370 -17.37 1.32 -12.05
C ASN A 370 -18.83 1.59 -12.47
N THR A 371 -19.64 2.24 -11.63
CA THR A 371 -21.00 2.65 -12.02
C THR A 371 -20.96 3.94 -12.84
N GLY A 372 -21.65 3.97 -13.98
CA GLY A 372 -21.65 5.13 -14.90
C GLY A 372 -22.08 6.45 -14.24
N GLU A 373 -23.11 6.42 -13.40
CA GLU A 373 -23.57 7.60 -12.64
C GLU A 373 -22.50 8.12 -11.66
N VAL A 374 -21.70 7.22 -11.08
CA VAL A 374 -20.61 7.58 -10.15
C VAL A 374 -19.46 8.21 -10.92
N GLN A 375 -19.09 7.65 -12.07
CA GLN A 375 -18.06 8.22 -12.94
C GLN A 375 -18.46 9.61 -13.44
N GLU A 376 -19.71 9.79 -13.86
CA GLU A 376 -20.24 11.09 -14.27
C GLU A 376 -20.23 12.10 -13.12
N ALA A 377 -20.68 11.71 -11.93
CA ALA A 377 -20.66 12.58 -10.76
C ALA A 377 -19.25 12.98 -10.31
N LEU A 378 -18.26 12.13 -10.54
CA LEU A 378 -16.84 12.37 -10.28
C LEU A 378 -16.14 13.13 -11.41
N HIS A 379 -16.85 13.49 -12.49
CA HIS A 379 -16.27 14.07 -13.70
C HIS A 379 -15.15 13.20 -14.31
N ALA A 380 -15.21 11.89 -14.04
CA ALA A 380 -14.35 10.90 -14.66
C ALA A 380 -14.86 10.58 -16.07
N ARG A 381 -13.97 10.08 -16.93
CA ARG A 381 -14.40 9.60 -18.26
C ARG A 381 -15.38 8.43 -18.10
N THR A 382 -16.58 8.57 -18.65
CA THR A 382 -17.61 7.53 -18.56
C THR A 382 -17.21 6.25 -19.29
N ASN A 383 -17.63 5.10 -18.77
CA ASN A 383 -17.36 3.76 -19.31
C ASN A 383 -15.88 3.36 -19.27
N THR A 384 -15.09 3.95 -18.38
CA THR A 384 -13.75 3.43 -18.07
C THR A 384 -13.84 2.27 -17.10
N ASN A 385 -13.01 1.25 -17.29
CA ASN A 385 -12.84 0.17 -16.31
C ASN A 385 -11.84 0.62 -15.25
N TRP A 386 -12.36 1.11 -14.12
CA TRP A 386 -11.56 1.51 -12.97
C TRP A 386 -11.08 0.27 -12.21
N LEU A 387 -9.81 0.25 -11.83
CA LEU A 387 -9.19 -0.83 -11.06
C LEU A 387 -8.45 -0.24 -9.86
N ALA A 388 -8.61 -0.86 -8.70
CA ALA A 388 -7.97 -0.41 -7.46
C ALA A 388 -6.44 -0.45 -7.55
N CYS A 389 -5.88 -1.52 -8.12
CA CYS A 389 -4.45 -1.65 -8.45
C CYS A 389 -4.29 -2.33 -9.83
N PRO A 390 -4.05 -1.58 -10.92
CA PRO A 390 -3.93 -2.14 -12.28
C PRO A 390 -2.79 -3.16 -12.46
N ARG A 391 -1.81 -3.18 -11.54
CA ARG A 391 -0.67 -4.11 -11.54
C ARG A 391 -1.07 -5.59 -11.53
N THR A 392 -2.28 -5.91 -11.06
CA THR A 392 -2.76 -7.29 -10.94
C THR A 392 -3.37 -7.84 -12.22
N SER A 393 -3.69 -6.99 -13.20
CA SER A 393 -4.48 -7.37 -14.39
C SER A 393 -3.96 -6.82 -15.72
N VAL A 394 -3.01 -5.86 -15.70
CA VAL A 394 -2.42 -5.25 -16.91
C VAL A 394 -0.89 -5.16 -16.75
N PRO A 395 -0.07 -5.30 -17.82
CA PRO A 395 1.38 -5.06 -17.76
C PRO A 395 1.70 -3.63 -17.30
N PHE A 396 1.89 -3.47 -15.99
CA PHE A 396 2.25 -2.19 -15.36
C PHE A 396 3.78 -2.17 -15.18
N HIS A 397 4.48 -1.78 -16.25
CA HIS A 397 5.91 -1.54 -16.20
C HIS A 397 6.18 -0.32 -15.31
N TYR A 398 6.89 -0.54 -14.21
CA TYR A 398 7.20 0.49 -13.22
C TYR A 398 8.66 0.33 -12.80
N THR A 399 9.45 1.37 -13.03
CA THR A 399 10.85 1.44 -12.60
C THR A 399 10.88 1.92 -11.14
N PRO A 400 11.13 1.04 -10.16
CA PRO A 400 11.20 1.45 -8.76
C PRO A 400 12.38 2.39 -8.55
N GLY A 401 12.29 3.25 -7.53
CA GLY A 401 13.40 4.10 -7.11
C GLY A 401 14.46 3.35 -6.31
N PRO A 402 15.26 4.08 -5.51
CA PRO A 402 16.36 3.47 -4.76
C PRO A 402 15.83 2.42 -3.78
N VAL A 403 16.68 1.46 -3.44
CA VAL A 403 16.37 0.41 -2.45
C VAL A 403 15.90 0.99 -1.12
N SER A 404 16.48 2.12 -0.73
CA SER A 404 16.29 2.77 0.57
C SER A 404 16.02 4.25 0.39
N VAL A 405 15.00 4.75 1.07
CA VAL A 405 14.72 6.18 1.20
C VAL A 405 15.11 6.74 2.57
N VAL A 406 15.71 5.91 3.45
CA VAL A 406 16.25 6.34 4.74
C VAL A 406 17.24 7.50 4.60
N PRO A 407 18.18 7.52 3.62
CA PRO A 407 19.04 8.69 3.39
C PRO A 407 18.26 9.95 2.99
N THR A 408 17.22 9.79 2.17
CA THR A 408 16.33 10.89 1.75
C THR A 408 15.60 11.49 2.95
N ILE A 409 15.03 10.64 3.81
CA ILE A 409 14.36 11.05 5.05
C ILE A 409 15.33 11.80 5.96
N ARG A 410 16.56 11.29 6.16
CA ARG A 410 17.58 11.98 6.96
C ARG A 410 17.85 13.40 6.44
N ARG A 411 18.04 13.56 5.12
CA ARG A 411 18.26 14.89 4.50
C ARG A 411 17.07 15.84 4.69
N LEU A 412 15.84 15.34 4.73
CA LEU A 412 14.65 16.15 4.99
C LEU A 412 14.58 16.59 6.46
N VAL A 413 14.92 15.70 7.40
CA VAL A 413 15.02 16.05 8.84
C VAL A 413 16.08 17.11 9.08
N GLU A 414 17.26 16.99 8.45
CA GLU A 414 18.35 17.97 8.54
C GLU A 414 17.94 19.36 8.02
N ARG A 415 16.99 19.41 7.08
CA ARG A 415 16.38 20.64 6.57
C ARG A 415 15.23 21.17 7.45
N GLY A 416 14.95 20.54 8.59
CA GLY A 416 13.94 20.96 9.55
C GLY A 416 12.52 20.51 9.23
N LEU A 417 12.33 19.58 8.28
CA LEU A 417 11.00 19.06 7.96
C LEU A 417 10.50 18.12 9.06
N SER A 418 9.24 18.27 9.48
CA SER A 418 8.62 17.36 10.44
C SER A 418 8.19 16.07 9.76
N ILE A 419 8.60 14.92 10.30
CA ILE A 419 8.31 13.60 9.72
C ILE A 419 7.64 12.72 10.78
N TRP A 420 6.48 12.19 10.45
CA TRP A 420 5.74 11.26 11.30
C TRP A 420 5.64 9.90 10.63
N VAL A 421 6.22 8.87 11.24
CA VAL A 421 6.14 7.49 10.77
C VAL A 421 5.29 6.69 11.75
N TYR A 422 4.28 6.00 11.25
CA TYR A 422 3.37 5.18 12.06
C TYR A 422 3.10 3.85 11.38
N SER A 423 2.86 2.81 12.18
CA SER A 423 2.54 1.48 11.65
C SER A 423 1.49 0.81 12.53
N GLY A 424 0.47 0.24 11.90
CA GLY A 424 -0.40 -0.74 12.56
C GLY A 424 0.42 -1.99 12.92
N ASP A 425 0.21 -2.52 14.12
CA ASP A 425 1.01 -3.60 14.69
C ASP A 425 0.56 -5.01 14.27
N LEU A 426 -0.45 -5.11 13.39
CA LEU A 426 -1.00 -6.38 12.89
C LEU A 426 -0.72 -6.62 11.40
N ASP A 427 -0.07 -5.67 10.73
CA ASP A 427 0.30 -5.76 9.32
C ASP A 427 1.59 -6.58 9.15
N SER A 428 1.55 -7.59 8.28
CA SER A 428 2.75 -8.38 7.91
C SER A 428 3.38 -7.95 6.59
N THR A 429 2.72 -7.08 5.83
CA THR A 429 3.20 -6.57 4.54
C THR A 429 4.24 -5.46 4.76
N CYS A 430 3.95 -4.51 5.64
CA CYS A 430 4.86 -3.46 6.07
C CYS A 430 4.86 -3.40 7.60
N SER A 431 5.40 -4.45 8.21
CA SER A 431 5.31 -4.68 9.66
C SER A 431 5.93 -3.57 10.50
N ILE A 432 5.42 -3.38 11.73
CA ILE A 432 6.04 -2.47 12.69
C ILE A 432 7.53 -2.81 12.94
N THR A 433 7.91 -4.09 12.90
CA THR A 433 9.30 -4.53 13.01
C THR A 433 10.16 -3.97 11.88
N SER A 434 9.67 -4.02 10.64
CA SER A 434 10.38 -3.41 9.50
C SER A 434 10.59 -1.91 9.66
N THR A 435 9.53 -1.20 10.05
CA THR A 435 9.59 0.24 10.27
C THR A 435 10.62 0.59 11.35
N ARG A 436 10.66 -0.16 12.45
CA ARG A 436 11.63 0.04 13.53
C ARG A 436 13.08 -0.16 13.07
N TYR A 437 13.34 -1.09 12.16
CA TYR A 437 14.68 -1.28 11.59
C TYR A 437 15.11 -0.10 10.73
N SER A 438 14.27 0.36 9.82
CA SER A 438 14.58 1.55 9.00
C SER A 438 14.70 2.82 9.83
N VAL A 439 13.84 3.01 10.85
CA VAL A 439 13.91 4.18 11.75
C VAL A 439 15.18 4.15 12.60
N LYS A 440 15.62 2.98 13.07
CA LYS A 440 16.90 2.84 13.77
C LYS A 440 18.08 3.29 12.89
N ASP A 441 18.05 2.95 11.60
CA ASP A 441 19.09 3.31 10.65
C ASP A 441 19.12 4.81 10.31
N LEU A 442 18.10 5.59 10.68
CA LEU A 442 18.16 7.06 10.62
C LEU A 442 19.21 7.62 11.60
N ASN A 443 19.49 6.92 12.71
CA ASN A 443 20.46 7.31 13.74
C ASN A 443 20.22 8.72 14.31
N LEU A 444 18.94 9.07 14.52
CA LEU A 444 18.53 10.34 15.13
C LEU A 444 18.58 10.27 16.65
N PRO A 445 18.89 11.38 17.35
CA PRO A 445 18.84 11.42 18.80
C PRO A 445 17.40 11.31 19.31
N VAL A 446 17.19 10.51 20.35
CA VAL A 446 15.90 10.37 21.01
C VAL A 446 15.69 11.56 21.94
N THR A 447 14.67 12.37 21.66
CA THR A 447 14.29 13.52 22.49
C THR A 447 13.30 13.11 23.57
N THR A 448 12.38 12.20 23.25
CA THR A 448 11.41 11.67 24.21
C THR A 448 11.37 10.15 24.14
N PRO A 449 11.68 9.44 25.25
CA PRO A 449 11.70 7.99 25.26
C PRO A 449 10.36 7.34 24.88
N TRP A 450 10.45 6.07 24.48
CA TRP A 450 9.33 5.22 24.14
C TRP A 450 8.30 5.18 25.27
N ARG A 451 7.05 5.53 24.95
CA ARG A 451 5.95 5.63 25.91
C ARG A 451 4.62 5.32 25.26
N ALA A 452 3.64 4.92 26.07
CA ALA A 452 2.27 4.76 25.60
C ALA A 452 1.65 6.13 25.26
N TRP A 453 0.83 6.16 24.22
CA TRP A 453 -0.15 7.23 23.99
C TRP A 453 -1.55 6.69 24.21
N TYR A 454 -2.48 7.57 24.56
CA TYR A 454 -3.81 7.17 25.03
C TYR A 454 -4.91 7.74 24.13
N THR A 455 -5.98 6.96 23.96
CA THR A 455 -7.22 7.38 23.29
C THR A 455 -7.98 8.38 24.18
N PRO A 456 -9.01 9.09 23.64
CA PRO A 456 -9.87 9.96 24.46
C PRO A 456 -10.56 9.23 25.62
N ASP A 457 -10.78 7.93 25.49
CA ASP A 457 -11.39 7.07 26.50
C ASP A 457 -10.37 6.48 27.49
N PHE A 458 -9.13 6.98 27.48
CA PHE A 458 -8.00 6.56 28.33
C PHE A 458 -7.53 5.11 28.14
N GLU A 459 -7.81 4.52 26.99
CA GLU A 459 -7.20 3.24 26.60
C GLU A 459 -5.84 3.49 25.94
N VAL A 460 -4.92 2.52 26.03
CA VAL A 460 -3.64 2.62 25.31
C VAL A 460 -3.93 2.50 23.80
N GLY A 461 -3.68 3.57 23.06
CA GLY A 461 -3.84 3.58 21.60
C GLY A 461 -2.63 3.02 20.85
N GLY A 462 -1.49 2.94 21.54
CA GLY A 462 -0.23 2.42 21.01
C GLY A 462 0.95 3.05 21.73
N TYR A 463 2.11 3.04 21.08
CA TYR A 463 3.34 3.60 21.63
C TYR A 463 4.01 4.57 20.65
N VAL A 464 4.77 5.51 21.19
CA VAL A 464 5.43 6.57 20.45
C VAL A 464 6.79 6.90 21.05
N GLN A 465 7.73 7.30 20.18
CA GLN A 465 9.04 7.85 20.50
C GLN A 465 9.28 9.09 19.64
N GLN A 466 10.03 10.05 20.17
CA GLN A 466 10.41 11.29 19.49
C GLN A 466 11.89 11.53 19.60
#